data_AF-A0A6J4KFZ2-F1
#
_entry.id   AF-A0A6J4KFZ2-F1
#
_cell.length_a   1.000
_cell.length_b   1.000
_cell.length_c   1.000
_cell.angle_alpha   90.00
_cell.angle_beta   90.00
_cell.angle_gamma   90.00
#
_symmetry.space_group_name_H-M   'P 1'
#
loop_
_entity.id
_entity.type
_entity.pdbx_description
1 polymer ?
#
loop_
_entity_poly.entity_id
_entity_poly.type
_entity_poly.pdbx_seq_one_letter_code
_entity_poly.pdbx_strand_id
1 'polypeptide(L)' 'MTLPDDLEQELNAYLASKDAPPNLTTLTQAALRDYLQTKRLSERAYRPAQKPFGVRSLVEKDKDGEPDVSLQHDAYLADR' A
#
# COMPACT_ATOMS: atom_id res chain seq x y z
N MET A 1 -20.34 17.62 18.24
CA MET A 1 -20.27 16.44 17.37
C MET A 1 -20.43 15.23 18.28
N THR A 2 -21.39 14.36 18.02
CA THR A 2 -21.65 13.13 18.78
C THR A 2 -21.18 11.94 17.96
N LEU A 3 -20.46 11.00 18.58
CA LEU A 3 -20.13 9.73 17.92
C LEU A 3 -21.36 8.80 17.95
N PRO A 4 -21.49 7.87 17.00
CA PRO A 4 -22.47 6.79 17.09
C PRO A 4 -22.21 5.92 18.32
N ASP A 5 -23.28 5.51 19.02
CA ASP A 5 -23.21 4.79 20.30
C ASP A 5 -22.35 3.51 20.24
N ASP A 6 -22.46 2.74 19.15
CA ASP A 6 -21.67 1.50 18.94
C ASP A 6 -20.15 1.79 18.93
N LEU A 7 -19.77 2.89 18.28
CA LEU A 7 -18.38 3.31 18.11
C LEU A 7 -17.80 3.83 19.44
N GLU A 8 -18.64 4.50 20.23
CA GLU A 8 -18.28 4.99 21.55
C GLU A 8 -18.03 3.83 22.53
N GLN A 9 -18.84 2.76 22.44
CA GLN A 9 -18.66 1.55 23.23
C GLN A 9 -17.35 0.82 22.91
N GLU A 10 -17.06 0.58 21.63
CA GLU A 10 -15.80 -0.07 21.20
C GLU A 10 -14.58 0.75 21.62
N LEU A 11 -14.65 2.07 21.52
CA LEU A 11 -13.56 2.97 21.86
C LEU A 11 -13.29 2.99 23.37
N ASN A 12 -14.34 3.01 24.19
CA ASN A 12 -14.22 2.93 25.64
C ASN A 12 -13.63 1.59 26.08
N ALA A 13 -14.02 0.49 25.45
CA ALA A 13 -13.42 -0.82 25.71
C ALA A 13 -11.92 -0.85 25.32
N TYR A 14 -11.55 -0.26 24.18
CA TYR A 14 -10.16 -0.15 23.76
C TYR A 14 -9.32 0.69 24.72
N LEU A 15 -9.83 1.84 25.18
CA LEU A 15 -9.15 2.71 26.15
C LEU A 15 -8.97 2.03 27.51
N ALA A 16 -9.99 1.33 27.99
CA ALA A 16 -9.93 0.59 29.25
C ALA A 16 -8.92 -0.58 29.22
N SER A 17 -8.57 -1.09 28.03
CA SER A 17 -7.57 -2.14 27.85
C SER A 17 -6.12 -1.67 27.90
N LYS A 18 -5.86 -0.35 27.99
CA LYS A 18 -4.51 0.22 27.99
C LYS A 18 -4.12 0.66 29.40
N ASP A 19 -2.99 0.16 29.89
CA ASP A 19 -2.43 0.49 31.23
C ASP A 19 -2.16 2.00 31.42
N ALA A 20 -1.94 2.75 30.34
CA ALA A 20 -1.91 4.20 30.32
C ALA A 20 -2.80 4.68 29.17
N PRO A 21 -4.05 5.12 29.45
CA PRO A 21 -4.99 5.46 28.38
C PRO A 21 -4.47 6.70 27.64
N PRO A 22 -4.12 6.56 26.34
CA PRO A 22 -3.75 7.72 25.54
C PRO A 22 -4.95 8.67 25.48
N ASN A 23 -4.68 9.98 25.48
CA ASN A 23 -5.74 10.97 25.37
C ASN A 23 -6.59 10.69 24.13
N LEU A 24 -7.91 10.60 24.32
CA LEU A 24 -8.90 10.42 23.26
C LEU A 24 -8.69 11.40 22.09
N THR A 25 -8.33 12.64 22.39
CA THR A 25 -8.01 13.65 21.37
C THR A 25 -6.80 13.25 20.52
N THR A 26 -5.78 12.65 21.12
CA THR A 26 -4.58 12.20 20.40
C THR A 26 -4.90 10.99 19.51
N LEU A 27 -5.69 10.03 20.01
CA LEU A 27 -6.13 8.88 19.21
C LEU A 27 -6.96 9.31 18.01
N THR A 28 -7.94 10.18 18.22
CA THR A 28 -8.80 10.70 17.15
C THR A 28 -8.02 11.51 16.13
N GLN A 29 -7.08 12.36 16.56
CA GLN A 29 -6.18 13.08 15.65
C GLN A 29 -5.32 12.13 14.81
N ALA A 30 -4.77 11.07 15.43
CA ALA A 30 -3.96 10.09 14.73
C ALA A 30 -4.78 9.31 13.68
N ALA A 31 -5.96 8.83 14.07
CA ALA A 31 -6.88 8.12 13.19
C ALA A 31 -7.37 9.00 12.02
N LEU A 32 -7.70 10.27 12.29
CA LEU A 32 -8.11 11.20 11.24
C LEU A 32 -6.99 11.46 10.23
N ARG A 33 -5.76 11.64 10.70
CA ARG A 33 -4.60 11.82 9.83
C ARG A 33 -4.38 10.62 8.92
N ASP A 34 -4.44 9.41 9.49
CA ASP A 34 -4.30 8.15 8.75
C ASP A 34 -5.42 7.97 7.71
N TYR A 35 -6.66 8.24 8.10
CA TYR A 35 -7.80 8.18 7.20
C TYR A 35 -7.65 9.16 6.01
N LEU A 36 -7.28 10.41 6.27
CA LEU A 36 -7.08 11.41 5.21
C LEU A 36 -5.93 11.04 4.29
N GLN A 37 -4.85 10.48 4.83
CA GLN A 37 -3.72 10.00 4.04
C GLN A 37 -4.15 8.83 3.14
N THR A 38 -4.83 7.83 3.71
CA THR A 38 -5.34 6.67 2.98
C THR A 38 -6.33 7.10 1.89
N LYS A 39 -7.25 8.02 2.19
CA LYS A 39 -8.21 8.56 1.21
C LYS A 39 -7.50 9.23 0.02
N ARG A 40 -6.52 10.10 0.29
CA ARG A 40 -5.72 10.76 -0.76
C ARG A 40 -4.95 9.76 -1.63
N LEU A 41 -4.43 8.69 -1.03
CA LEU A 41 -3.75 7.62 -1.76
C LEU A 41 -4.74 6.85 -2.64
N SER A 42 -5.91 6.50 -2.12
CA SER A 42 -6.98 5.84 -2.88
C SER A 42 -7.49 6.69 -4.05
N GLU A 43 -7.64 8.00 -3.88
CA GLU A 43 -7.98 8.94 -4.97
C GLU A 43 -6.93 8.96 -6.09
N ARG A 44 -5.66 8.67 -5.76
CA ARG A 44 -4.56 8.53 -6.71
C ARG A 44 -4.43 7.11 -7.27
N ALA A 45 -5.40 6.23 -7.00
CA ALA A 45 -5.36 4.80 -7.32
C ALA A 45 -4.10 4.09 -6.80
N TYR A 46 -3.47 4.62 -5.73
CA TYR A 46 -2.34 3.96 -5.10
C TYR A 46 -2.79 2.65 -4.47
N ARG A 47 -2.03 1.58 -4.72
CA ARG A 47 -2.23 0.27 -4.11
C ARG A 47 -0.90 -0.21 -3.54
N PRO A 48 -0.81 -0.50 -2.23
CA PRO A 48 0.40 -1.05 -1.66
C PRO A 48 0.71 -2.41 -2.28
N ALA A 49 2.00 -2.71 -2.46
CA ALA A 49 2.43 -4.00 -2.98
C ALA A 49 2.08 -5.11 -1.96
N GLN A 50 1.30 -6.11 -2.39
CA GLN A 50 0.94 -7.24 -1.53
C GLN A 50 2.07 -8.27 -1.39
N LYS A 51 3.00 -8.28 -2.35
CA LYS A 51 4.14 -9.19 -2.42
C LYS A 51 5.33 -8.47 -3.03
N PRO A 52 6.57 -8.85 -2.67
CA PRO A 52 7.75 -8.33 -3.34
C PRO A 52 7.69 -8.66 -4.85
N PHE A 53 8.18 -7.73 -5.66
CA PHE A 53 8.24 -7.92 -7.11
C PHE A 53 9.32 -8.97 -7.43
N GLY A 54 8.87 -10.18 -7.78
CA GLY A 54 9.74 -11.30 -8.12
C GLY A 54 10.27 -11.17 -9.53
N VAL A 55 11.33 -10.38 -9.72
CA VAL A 55 12.05 -10.34 -11.01
C VAL A 55 12.78 -11.66 -11.16
N ARG A 56 12.34 -12.52 -12.09
CA ARG A 56 13.21 -13.59 -12.59
C ARG A 56 14.29 -12.92 -13.41
N SER A 57 15.54 -13.00 -12.95
CA SER A 57 16.69 -12.67 -13.78
C SER A 57 16.64 -13.59 -15.00
N LEU A 58 16.39 -13.02 -16.18
CA LEU A 58 16.66 -13.69 -17.45
C LEU A 58 18.18 -13.84 -17.50
N VAL A 59 18.68 -14.96 -16.99
CA VAL A 59 20.10 -15.28 -17.04
C VAL A 59 20.45 -15.41 -18.52
N GLU A 60 21.03 -14.34 -19.06
CA GLU A 60 21.89 -14.29 -20.25
C GLU A 60 21.59 -15.39 -21.28
N LYS A 61 20.52 -15.18 -22.06
CA LYS A 61 19.97 -16.06 -23.11
C LYS A 61 19.17 -17.27 -22.60
N ASP A 62 17.92 -17.32 -23.05
CA ASP A 62 17.15 -18.56 -23.04
C ASP A 62 17.91 -19.63 -23.83
N LYS A 63 17.72 -20.89 -23.45
CA LYS A 63 18.38 -22.07 -24.03
C LYS A 63 18.13 -22.23 -25.54
N ASP A 64 17.19 -21.44 -26.06
CA ASP A 64 16.71 -21.40 -27.44
C ASP A 64 17.37 -20.29 -28.29
N GLY A 65 18.23 -19.43 -27.71
CA GLY A 65 19.12 -18.54 -28.47
C GLY A 65 18.53 -17.20 -28.92
N GLU A 66 17.32 -16.82 -28.46
CA GLU A 66 16.70 -15.53 -28.76
C GLU A 66 17.57 -14.36 -28.22
N PRO A 67 17.79 -13.29 -29.01
CA PRO A 67 18.58 -12.14 -28.59
C PRO A 67 17.84 -11.36 -27.49
N ASP A 68 18.61 -10.77 -26.56
CA ASP A 68 18.05 -9.92 -25.50
C ASP A 68 17.48 -8.62 -26.09
N VAL A 69 16.16 -8.59 -26.24
CA VAL A 69 15.40 -7.47 -26.81
C VAL A 69 15.38 -6.26 -25.87
N SER A 70 15.77 -6.39 -24.60
CA SER A 70 15.79 -5.26 -23.66
C SER A 70 16.76 -4.14 -24.07
N LEU A 71 17.83 -4.49 -24.80
CA LEU A 71 18.86 -3.56 -25.25
C LEU A 71 18.54 -2.88 -26.58
N GLN A 72 17.82 -3.55 -27.49
CA GLN A 72 17.56 -3.06 -28.86
C GLN A 72 16.08 -3.21 -29.26
N HIS A 73 15.16 -2.93 -28.33
CA HIS A 73 13.71 -3.07 -28.54
C HIS A 73 13.19 -2.29 -29.75
N ASP A 74 13.69 -1.08 -29.99
CA ASP A 74 13.28 -0.25 -31.12
C ASP A 74 13.61 -0.90 -32.47
N ALA A 75 14.81 -1.47 -32.60
CA ALA A 75 15.23 -2.15 -33.83
C ALA A 75 14.46 -3.47 -34.04
N TYR A 76 14.22 -4.23 -32.97
CA TYR A 76 13.44 -5.46 -33.02
C TYR A 76 11.98 -5.23 -33.44
N LEU A 77 11.36 -4.15 -32.96
CA LEU A 77 9.98 -3.80 -33.31
C LEU A 77 9.84 -3.18 -34.70
N ALA A 78 10.89 -2.54 -35.21
CA ALA A 78 10.89 -1.94 -36.55
C ALA A 78 11.06 -2.97 -37.68
N ASP A 79 11.66 -4.12 -37.41
CA ASP A 79 11.94 -5.19 -38.37
C ASP A 79 10.81 -6.24 -38.47
N ARG A 80 9.64 -5.95 -37.88
CA ARG A 80 8.46 -6.84 -37.80
C ARG A 80 7.25 -6.25 -38.50
#